data_AF-A0A1A8QKS9-F1
#
_entry.id   AF-A0A1A8QKS9-F1
#
_cell.length_a   1.000
_cell.length_b   1.000
_cell.length_c   1.000
_cell.angle_alpha   90.00
_cell.angle_beta   90.00
_cell.angle_gamma   90.00
#
_symmetry.space_group_name_H-M   'P 1'
#
loop_
_entity.id
_entity.type
_entity.pdbx_description
1 polymer ?
#
loop_
_entity_poly.entity_id
_entity_poly.type
_entity_poly.pdbx_seq_one_letter_code
_entity_poly.pdbx_strand_id
1 'polypeptide(L)'
;MPRNSKTSLIQKIAKQASFTFKGFKSPGSEEDDRVFVDKLNELISLVTSVRAADLKLSPRKNKASSGSAGLQSPPVTYMHICETEVFSMGVFLLRSGASIPLHDHPGMNGMLKVLYGKVSVRCFDKLENGLPVPKHFDSPLTRLQTASVWRSVLRSVADYSESSAPCLLTPVQDNLHQINAVDGPAAFLDILAPPYNPNDGRDCHYYRVMQRVGKGESHEEANREQQEKGTEDEAWLLEIPQPDNFWCGGEPYRGPAVAI
;
A
#
# COMPACT_ATOMS: atom_id res chain seq x y z
N MET A 1 -35.78 23.42 -15.26
CA MET A 1 -34.41 23.90 -14.97
C MET A 1 -33.50 22.69 -14.77
N PRO A 2 -32.38 22.55 -15.48
CA PRO A 2 -31.45 21.48 -15.18
C PRO A 2 -30.73 21.82 -13.87
N ARG A 3 -30.77 20.91 -12.90
CA ARG A 3 -29.97 21.04 -11.67
C ARG A 3 -28.51 21.05 -12.11
N ASN A 4 -27.82 22.15 -11.80
CA ASN A 4 -26.38 22.24 -11.95
C ASN A 4 -25.74 21.27 -10.94
N SER A 5 -25.64 19.99 -11.31
CA SER A 5 -25.09 18.94 -10.46
C SER A 5 -23.58 19.16 -10.37
N LYS A 6 -23.13 19.86 -9.32
CA LYS A 6 -21.69 19.97 -9.02
C LYS A 6 -21.10 18.55 -8.94
N THR A 7 -20.19 18.24 -9.85
CA THR A 7 -19.44 16.96 -9.86
C THR A 7 -18.80 16.73 -8.49
N SER A 8 -19.04 15.57 -7.88
CA SER A 8 -18.45 15.20 -6.59
C SER A 8 -16.93 15.13 -6.67
N LEU A 9 -16.23 15.34 -5.55
CA LEU A 9 -14.77 15.29 -5.51
C LEU A 9 -14.25 13.90 -5.92
N ILE A 10 -14.88 12.83 -5.41
CA ILE A 10 -14.49 11.45 -5.75
C ILE A 10 -14.63 11.16 -7.26
N GLN A 11 -15.65 11.73 -7.93
CA GLN A 11 -15.81 11.62 -9.38
C GLN A 11 -14.71 12.39 -10.14
N LYS A 12 -14.23 13.53 -9.62
CA LYS A 12 -13.10 14.27 -10.20
C LYS A 12 -11.80 13.50 -10.05
N ILE A 13 -11.54 12.94 -8.86
CA ILE A 13 -10.38 12.08 -8.60
C ILE A 13 -10.35 10.91 -9.59
N ALA A 14 -11.47 10.22 -9.76
CA ALA A 14 -11.55 9.06 -10.66
C ALA A 14 -11.26 9.44 -12.12
N LYS A 15 -11.82 10.56 -12.61
CA LYS A 15 -11.54 11.07 -13.97
C LYS A 15 -10.08 11.46 -14.13
N GLN A 16 -9.52 12.14 -13.14
CA GLN A 16 -8.11 12.52 -13.17
C GLN A 16 -7.20 11.29 -13.16
N ALA A 17 -7.49 10.27 -12.33
CA ALA A 17 -6.74 9.01 -12.33
C ALA A 17 -6.76 8.33 -13.71
N SER A 18 -7.93 8.27 -14.35
CA SER A 18 -8.04 7.79 -15.73
C SER A 18 -7.15 8.59 -16.69
N PHE A 19 -7.17 9.93 -16.63
CA PHE A 19 -6.37 10.79 -17.51
C PHE A 19 -4.87 10.74 -17.25
N THR A 20 -4.46 10.58 -15.98
CA THR A 20 -3.06 10.50 -15.57
C THR A 20 -2.41 9.21 -16.06
N PHE A 21 -3.07 8.06 -15.87
CA PHE A 21 -2.47 6.76 -16.15
C PHE A 21 -2.80 6.19 -17.53
N LYS A 22 -3.78 6.75 -18.25
CA LYS A 22 -4.12 6.29 -19.60
C LYS A 22 -2.98 6.57 -20.58
N GLY A 23 -2.48 5.52 -21.22
CA GLY A 23 -1.46 5.60 -22.26
C GLY A 23 -0.05 5.81 -21.73
N PHE A 24 0.16 5.81 -20.41
CA PHE A 24 1.50 5.88 -19.83
C PHE A 24 2.28 4.59 -20.10
N LYS A 25 3.39 4.70 -20.83
CA LYS A 25 4.39 3.65 -21.06
C LYS A 25 5.77 4.29 -20.92
N SER A 26 6.61 3.84 -19.98
CA SER A 26 8.00 4.33 -19.88
C SER A 26 8.91 3.72 -20.97
N PRO A 27 9.92 4.44 -21.49
CA PRO A 27 10.10 5.90 -21.49
C PRO A 27 9.52 6.56 -22.77
N GLY A 28 8.79 7.66 -22.58
CA GLY A 28 8.29 8.55 -23.64
C GLY A 28 9.28 9.68 -23.96
N SER A 29 8.83 10.72 -24.67
CA SER A 29 9.63 11.94 -24.86
C SER A 29 9.67 12.79 -23.58
N GLU A 30 10.63 13.72 -23.45
CA GLU A 30 10.69 14.65 -22.30
C GLU A 30 9.39 15.47 -22.12
N GLU A 31 8.69 15.76 -23.21
CA GLU A 31 7.40 16.47 -23.19
C GLU A 31 6.28 15.59 -22.64
N ASP A 32 6.27 14.30 -23.02
CA ASP A 32 5.32 13.31 -22.46
C ASP A 32 5.52 13.13 -20.95
N ASP A 33 6.77 13.10 -20.50
CA ASP A 33 7.11 12.97 -19.08
C ASP A 33 6.63 14.20 -18.28
N ARG A 34 6.81 15.42 -18.80
CA ARG A 34 6.31 16.65 -18.15
C ARG A 34 4.78 16.65 -18.04
N VAL A 35 4.09 16.30 -19.13
CA VAL A 35 2.62 16.23 -19.15
C VAL A 35 2.11 15.19 -18.15
N PHE A 36 2.80 14.05 -18.02
CA PHE A 36 2.47 13.04 -17.02
C PHE A 36 2.64 13.58 -15.59
N VAL A 37 3.78 14.22 -15.30
CA VAL A 37 4.06 14.80 -13.98
C VAL A 37 3.01 15.85 -13.59
N ASP A 38 2.59 16.71 -14.52
CA ASP A 38 1.54 17.71 -14.26
C ASP A 38 0.20 17.06 -13.91
N LYS A 39 -0.22 16.05 -14.68
CA LYS A 39 -1.45 15.28 -14.41
C LYS A 39 -1.37 14.53 -13.09
N LEU A 40 -0.20 13.99 -12.75
CA LEU A 40 0.05 13.30 -11.50
C LEU A 40 -0.04 14.26 -10.30
N ASN A 41 0.55 15.45 -10.41
CA ASN A 41 0.47 16.48 -9.37
C ASN A 41 -0.98 16.96 -9.15
N GLU A 42 -1.77 17.12 -10.22
CA GLU A 42 -3.19 17.41 -10.11
C GLU A 42 -3.95 16.29 -9.38
N LEU A 43 -3.68 15.03 -9.72
CA LEU A 43 -4.27 13.88 -9.04
C LEU A 43 -3.90 13.86 -7.55
N ILE A 44 -2.62 14.04 -7.22
CA ILE A 44 -2.12 14.10 -5.84
C ILE A 44 -2.83 15.22 -5.07
N SER A 45 -3.00 16.39 -5.67
CA SER A 45 -3.71 17.52 -5.05
C SER A 45 -5.17 17.18 -4.73
N LEU A 46 -5.89 16.59 -5.70
CA LEU A 46 -7.27 16.16 -5.50
C LEU A 46 -7.38 15.10 -4.40
N VAL A 47 -6.53 14.07 -4.44
CA VAL A 47 -6.48 13.00 -3.43
C VAL A 47 -6.11 13.55 -2.05
N THR A 48 -5.19 14.51 -1.96
CA THR A 48 -4.83 15.17 -0.70
C THR A 48 -6.02 15.89 -0.08
N SER A 49 -6.90 16.47 -0.90
CA SER A 49 -8.06 17.26 -0.45
C SER A 49 -9.25 16.41 0.01
N VAL A 50 -9.32 15.13 -0.36
CA VAL A 50 -10.48 14.27 -0.05
C VAL A 50 -10.60 13.99 1.45
N ARG A 51 -11.83 13.95 1.96
CA ARG A 51 -12.16 13.64 3.35
C ARG A 51 -13.19 12.54 3.43
N ALA A 52 -13.32 11.92 4.61
CA ALA A 52 -14.33 10.87 4.85
C ALA A 52 -15.76 11.34 4.48
N ALA A 53 -16.08 12.61 4.74
CA ALA A 53 -17.39 13.20 4.44
C ALA A 53 -17.72 13.21 2.93
N ASP A 54 -16.74 13.39 2.05
CA ASP A 54 -16.93 13.36 0.59
C ASP A 54 -17.41 11.98 0.11
N LEU A 55 -17.07 10.93 0.85
CA LEU A 55 -17.44 9.54 0.60
C LEU A 55 -18.61 9.06 1.50
N LYS A 56 -19.19 9.96 2.31
CA LYS A 56 -20.21 9.65 3.33
C LYS A 56 -19.76 8.56 4.32
N LEU A 57 -18.47 8.55 4.64
CA LEU A 57 -17.88 7.64 5.62
C LEU A 57 -17.89 8.30 7.01
N SER A 58 -18.09 7.47 8.03
CA SER A 58 -17.94 7.86 9.44
C SER A 58 -17.02 6.86 10.14
N PRO A 59 -16.22 7.29 11.13
CA PRO A 59 -15.39 6.38 11.90
C PRO A 59 -16.24 5.27 12.52
N ARG A 60 -15.77 4.01 12.41
CA ARG A 60 -16.42 2.89 13.09
C ARG A 60 -16.37 3.13 14.59
N LYS A 61 -17.52 3.03 15.26
CA LYS A 61 -17.56 3.01 16.73
C LYS A 61 -16.87 1.73 17.20
N ASN A 62 -15.97 1.84 18.17
CA ASN A 62 -15.41 0.67 18.85
C ASN A 62 -16.55 -0.09 19.52
N LYS A 63 -17.07 -1.14 18.87
CA LYS A 63 -17.88 -2.12 19.57
C LYS A 63 -16.90 -3.00 20.34
N ALA A 64 -16.96 -2.95 21.67
CA ALA A 64 -16.34 -3.97 22.49
C ALA A 64 -16.79 -5.33 21.96
N SER A 65 -15.84 -6.22 21.67
CA SER A 65 -16.11 -7.57 21.21
C SER A 65 -17.03 -8.24 22.22
N SER A 66 -18.32 -8.30 21.90
CA SER A 66 -19.29 -9.06 22.68
C SER A 66 -18.85 -10.51 22.57
N GLY A 67 -18.57 -11.16 23.69
CA GLY A 67 -18.00 -12.50 23.79
C GLY A 67 -18.88 -13.65 23.26
N SER A 68 -19.55 -13.49 22.12
CA SER A 68 -20.19 -14.58 21.41
C SER A 68 -19.23 -15.12 20.36
N ALA A 69 -18.81 -16.38 20.54
CA ALA A 69 -18.05 -17.16 19.57
C ALA A 69 -18.89 -17.47 18.30
N GLY A 70 -19.20 -16.45 17.50
CA GLY A 70 -20.02 -16.55 16.30
C GLY A 70 -19.46 -15.64 15.21
N LEU A 71 -18.91 -16.25 14.15
CA LEU A 71 -18.26 -15.67 12.96
C LEU A 71 -17.26 -14.53 13.25
N GLN A 72 -15.97 -14.83 13.12
CA GLN A 72 -14.93 -13.79 13.12
C GLN A 72 -15.25 -12.79 11.99
N SER A 73 -15.59 -11.55 12.34
CA SER A 73 -15.72 -10.47 11.36
C SER A 73 -14.34 -10.17 10.76
N PRO A 74 -14.25 -9.81 9.47
CA PRO A 74 -12.98 -9.54 8.81
C PRO A 74 -12.13 -8.47 9.53
N PRO A 75 -10.80 -8.67 9.69
CA PRO A 75 -9.90 -7.65 10.22
C PRO A 75 -9.94 -6.36 9.39
N VAL A 76 -10.08 -6.51 8.07
CA VAL A 76 -10.13 -5.42 7.11
C VAL A 76 -11.32 -5.62 6.17
N THR A 77 -12.03 -4.55 5.84
CA THR A 77 -13.07 -4.59 4.79
C THR A 77 -12.75 -3.63 3.67
N TYR A 78 -13.16 -3.97 2.45
CA TYR A 78 -12.97 -3.17 1.25
C TYR A 78 -14.32 -2.71 0.68
N MET A 79 -14.40 -1.42 0.40
CA MET A 79 -15.50 -0.80 -0.35
C MET A 79 -15.00 -0.46 -1.75
N HIS A 80 -15.45 -1.23 -2.73
CA HIS A 80 -15.19 -0.95 -4.14
C HIS A 80 -15.90 0.33 -4.58
N ILE A 81 -15.20 1.24 -5.24
CA ILE A 81 -15.79 2.46 -5.82
C ILE A 81 -15.90 2.34 -7.33
N CYS A 82 -14.78 2.09 -8.02
CA CYS A 82 -14.76 1.80 -9.45
C CYS A 82 -13.47 1.10 -9.86
N GLU A 83 -13.51 0.45 -11.01
CA GLU A 83 -12.36 -0.17 -11.65
C GLU A 83 -12.50 -0.09 -13.17
N THR A 84 -11.35 0.06 -13.83
CA THR A 84 -11.17 0.09 -15.28
C THR A 84 -9.88 -0.64 -15.62
N GLU A 85 -9.61 -0.89 -16.89
CA GLU A 85 -8.30 -1.43 -17.33
C GLU A 85 -7.10 -0.54 -16.93
N VAL A 86 -7.34 0.73 -16.62
CA VAL A 86 -6.29 1.73 -16.33
C VAL A 86 -6.01 1.87 -14.84
N PHE A 87 -7.03 1.78 -14.00
CA PHE A 87 -6.89 1.93 -12.55
C PHE A 87 -8.08 1.33 -11.79
N SER A 88 -7.86 1.01 -10.52
CA SER A 88 -8.88 0.66 -9.54
C SER A 88 -8.89 1.69 -8.41
N MET A 89 -10.05 1.88 -7.79
CA MET A 89 -10.22 2.77 -6.65
C MET A 89 -11.21 2.18 -5.65
N GLY A 90 -10.81 2.19 -4.38
CA GLY A 90 -11.68 1.75 -3.29
C GLY A 90 -11.19 2.23 -1.92
N VAL A 91 -11.91 1.82 -0.88
CA VAL A 91 -11.59 2.20 0.51
C VAL A 91 -11.38 0.96 1.34
N PHE A 92 -10.23 0.89 2.02
CA PHE A 92 -9.99 -0.10 3.06
C PHE A 92 -10.38 0.47 4.42
N LEU A 93 -11.06 -0.35 5.23
CA LEU A 93 -11.41 -0.05 6.61
C LEU A 93 -10.79 -1.10 7.53
N LEU A 94 -9.85 -0.68 8.37
CA LEU A 94 -9.14 -1.53 9.30
C LEU A 94 -9.81 -1.41 10.68
N ARG A 95 -10.05 -2.56 11.33
CA ARG A 95 -10.41 -2.58 12.76
C ARG A 95 -9.23 -2.12 13.61
N SER A 96 -9.50 -1.73 14.86
CA SER A 96 -8.44 -1.40 15.82
C SER A 96 -7.49 -2.60 15.97
N GLY A 97 -6.19 -2.34 15.83
CA GLY A 97 -5.14 -3.36 15.89
C GLY A 97 -5.04 -4.27 14.66
N ALA A 98 -5.87 -4.07 13.63
CA ALA A 98 -5.78 -4.85 12.39
C ALA A 98 -4.58 -4.40 11.55
N SER A 99 -4.10 -5.32 10.73
CA SER A 99 -3.00 -5.11 9.79
C SER A 99 -3.38 -5.66 8.42
N ILE A 100 -3.00 -4.95 7.36
CA ILE A 100 -2.83 -5.53 6.03
C ILE A 100 -1.38 -6.04 6.00
N PRO A 101 -1.15 -7.37 5.88
CA PRO A 101 0.18 -7.97 5.90
C PRO A 101 1.10 -7.38 4.83
N LEU A 102 2.40 -7.57 4.99
CA LEU A 102 3.38 -7.16 3.98
C LEU A 102 3.03 -7.81 2.63
N HIS A 103 2.81 -6.97 1.62
CA HIS A 103 2.41 -7.39 0.28
C HIS A 103 3.01 -6.49 -0.79
N ASP A 104 2.97 -6.92 -2.05
CA ASP A 104 3.47 -6.16 -3.20
C ASP A 104 2.38 -5.70 -4.18
N HIS A 105 2.80 -4.83 -5.12
CA HIS A 105 1.98 -4.25 -6.17
C HIS A 105 2.70 -4.36 -7.53
N PRO A 106 2.84 -5.57 -8.12
CA PRO A 106 3.76 -5.79 -9.24
C PRO A 106 3.43 -4.91 -10.45
N GLY A 107 4.38 -4.03 -10.84
CA GLY A 107 4.21 -3.17 -12.01
C GLY A 107 3.20 -2.03 -11.85
N MET A 108 2.78 -1.72 -10.61
CA MET A 108 1.71 -0.77 -10.34
C MET A 108 2.23 0.50 -9.68
N ASN A 109 1.56 1.62 -9.96
CA ASN A 109 1.63 2.84 -9.16
C ASN A 109 0.46 2.85 -8.17
N GLY A 110 0.67 3.41 -6.99
CA GLY A 110 -0.35 3.42 -5.94
C GLY A 110 -0.40 4.72 -5.15
N MET A 111 -1.59 5.05 -4.66
CA MET A 111 -1.83 6.19 -3.78
C MET A 111 -2.74 5.79 -2.61
N LEU A 112 -2.23 5.91 -1.39
CA LEU A 112 -2.97 5.68 -0.16
C LEU A 112 -3.22 7.00 0.56
N LYS A 113 -4.49 7.38 0.74
CA LYS A 113 -4.89 8.56 1.53
C LYS A 113 -5.78 8.16 2.70
N VAL A 114 -5.28 8.38 3.92
CA VAL A 114 -6.07 8.18 5.14
C VAL A 114 -7.23 9.18 5.17
N LEU A 115 -8.43 8.66 5.42
CA LEU A 115 -9.71 9.38 5.48
C LEU A 115 -10.15 9.65 6.92
N TYR A 116 -9.83 8.74 7.85
CA TYR A 116 -9.95 8.92 9.29
C TYR A 116 -9.03 7.94 10.03
N GLY A 117 -8.75 8.25 11.30
CA GLY A 117 -7.84 7.44 12.13
C GLY A 117 -6.38 7.64 11.72
N LYS A 118 -5.54 6.68 12.10
CA LYS A 118 -4.11 6.68 11.82
C LYS A 118 -3.66 5.29 11.40
N VAL A 119 -2.77 5.23 10.41
CA VAL A 119 -2.09 3.99 10.02
C VAL A 119 -0.59 4.18 10.05
N SER A 120 0.15 3.14 10.40
CA SER A 120 1.60 3.06 10.25
C SER A 120 1.91 2.22 9.02
N VAL A 121 2.64 2.80 8.06
CA VAL A 121 3.02 2.14 6.81
C VAL A 121 4.52 1.89 6.84
N ARG A 122 4.89 0.63 6.60
CA ARG A 122 6.29 0.19 6.52
C ARG A 122 6.58 -0.28 5.10
N CYS A 123 7.43 0.44 4.38
CA CYS A 123 7.71 0.19 2.97
C CYS A 123 9.09 -0.42 2.74
N PHE A 124 9.16 -1.34 1.78
CA PHE A 124 10.37 -1.98 1.32
C PHE A 124 10.44 -1.98 -0.21
N ASP A 125 11.65 -2.12 -0.73
CA ASP A 125 11.90 -2.41 -2.14
C ASP A 125 12.70 -3.69 -2.31
N LYS A 126 12.36 -4.46 -3.35
CA LYS A 126 13.15 -5.61 -3.78
C LYS A 126 14.50 -5.11 -4.31
N LEU A 127 15.59 -5.69 -3.83
CA LEU A 127 16.92 -5.44 -4.35
C LEU A 127 17.24 -6.46 -5.45
N GLU A 128 17.96 -6.04 -6.49
CA GLU A 128 18.37 -6.96 -7.56
C GLU A 128 19.24 -8.10 -6.99
N ASN A 129 18.90 -9.32 -7.43
CA ASN A 129 19.49 -10.57 -6.95
C ASN A 129 20.94 -10.72 -7.43
N GLY A 130 21.89 -10.29 -6.60
CA GLY A 130 23.33 -10.46 -6.85
C GLY A 130 24.08 -11.21 -5.74
N LEU A 131 23.45 -11.45 -4.59
CA LEU A 131 24.08 -12.13 -3.45
C LEU A 131 23.37 -13.46 -3.17
N PRO A 132 24.11 -14.51 -2.76
CA PRO A 132 23.50 -15.77 -2.38
C PRO A 132 22.60 -15.60 -1.15
N VAL A 133 21.45 -16.29 -1.16
CA VAL A 133 20.57 -16.39 0.00
C VAL A 133 21.35 -17.00 1.18
N PRO A 134 21.27 -16.42 2.40
CA PRO A 134 21.91 -16.97 3.59
C PRO A 134 21.59 -18.45 3.79
N LYS A 135 22.61 -19.21 4.20
CA LYS A 135 22.47 -20.66 4.46
C LYS A 135 21.70 -20.95 5.75
N HIS A 136 21.60 -19.96 6.65
CA HIS A 136 20.99 -20.08 7.96
C HIS A 136 20.01 -18.92 8.17
N PHE A 137 18.76 -19.28 8.44
CA PHE A 137 17.73 -18.40 8.98
C PHE A 137 17.30 -18.98 10.33
N ASP A 138 16.74 -18.16 11.21
CA ASP A 138 16.23 -18.59 12.52
C ASP A 138 15.25 -19.78 12.42
N SER A 139 14.47 -19.79 11.35
CA SER A 139 13.65 -20.94 10.96
C SER A 139 14.25 -21.62 9.72
N PRO A 140 14.57 -22.93 9.76
CA PRO A 140 15.01 -23.67 8.60
C PRO A 140 13.98 -23.56 7.45
N LEU A 141 14.47 -23.33 6.23
CA LEU A 141 13.65 -23.25 5.03
C LEU A 141 13.79 -24.53 4.20
N THR A 142 12.70 -24.97 3.61
CA THR A 142 12.72 -25.99 2.54
C THR A 142 13.35 -25.42 1.27
N ARG A 143 13.81 -26.27 0.36
CA ARG A 143 14.38 -25.84 -0.93
C ARG A 143 13.43 -24.94 -1.74
N LEU A 144 12.13 -25.27 -1.74
CA LEU A 144 11.11 -24.47 -2.43
C LEU A 144 10.98 -23.08 -1.80
N GLN A 145 10.96 -23.01 -0.46
CA GLN A 145 10.91 -21.72 0.25
C GLN A 145 12.16 -20.88 -0.01
N THR A 146 13.36 -21.49 -0.09
CA THR A 146 14.59 -20.77 -0.43
C THR A 146 14.51 -20.08 -1.79
N ALA A 147 13.82 -20.67 -2.77
CA ALA A 147 13.62 -20.05 -4.10
C ALA A 147 12.66 -18.85 -4.07
N SER A 148 11.84 -18.73 -3.02
CA SER A 148 10.88 -17.65 -2.80
C SER A 148 11.38 -16.60 -1.81
N VAL A 149 12.69 -16.60 -1.51
CA VAL A 149 13.33 -15.61 -0.64
C VAL A 149 13.94 -14.50 -1.48
N TRP A 150 13.63 -13.26 -1.11
CA TRP A 150 14.06 -12.04 -1.79
C TRP A 150 14.87 -11.16 -0.84
N ARG A 151 15.93 -10.55 -1.36
CA ARG A 151 16.62 -9.48 -0.64
C ARG A 151 15.83 -8.19 -0.84
N SER A 152 15.72 -7.41 0.22
CA SER A 152 14.98 -6.16 0.23
C SER A 152 15.68 -5.12 1.09
N VAL A 153 15.31 -3.86 0.91
CA VAL A 153 15.70 -2.76 1.78
C VAL A 153 14.47 -2.15 2.43
N LEU A 154 14.52 -1.91 3.73
CA LEU A 154 13.53 -1.06 4.41
C LEU A 154 13.75 0.39 3.98
N ARG A 155 12.78 0.97 3.27
CA ARG A 155 12.87 2.34 2.75
C ARG A 155 12.35 3.37 3.74
N SER A 156 11.20 3.08 4.33
CA SER A 156 10.51 4.03 5.20
C SER A 156 9.60 3.34 6.21
N VAL A 157 9.42 4.01 7.35
CA VAL A 157 8.37 3.72 8.33
C VAL A 157 7.74 5.06 8.68
N ALA A 158 6.47 5.25 8.36
CA ALA A 158 5.79 6.52 8.57
C ALA A 158 4.34 6.33 9.00
N ASP A 159 3.89 7.21 9.89
CA ASP A 159 2.51 7.29 10.32
C ASP A 159 1.74 8.29 9.46
N TYR A 160 0.58 7.87 8.93
CA TYR A 160 -0.31 8.66 8.11
C TYR A 160 -1.64 8.87 8.82
N SER A 161 -2.16 10.09 8.76
CA SER A 161 -3.47 10.48 9.28
C SER A 161 -4.27 11.24 8.22
N GLU A 162 -5.48 11.67 8.56
CA GLU A 162 -6.32 12.49 7.69
C GLU A 162 -5.66 13.79 7.21
N SER A 163 -4.71 14.34 7.97
CA SER A 163 -3.97 15.56 7.63
C SER A 163 -2.73 15.31 6.76
N SER A 164 -2.26 14.06 6.67
CA SER A 164 -1.11 13.69 5.84
C SER A 164 -1.45 13.74 4.35
N ALA A 165 -0.46 14.10 3.53
CA ALA A 165 -0.47 13.83 2.09
C ALA A 165 -0.58 12.31 1.83
N PRO A 166 -1.01 11.88 0.63
CA PRO A 166 -1.06 10.47 0.30
C PRO A 166 0.33 9.83 0.35
N CYS A 167 0.39 8.59 0.82
CA CYS A 167 1.55 7.72 0.62
C CYS A 167 1.53 7.25 -0.85
N LEU A 168 2.66 7.34 -1.54
CA LEU A 168 2.79 6.99 -2.95
C LEU A 168 3.72 5.79 -3.09
N LEU A 169 3.39 4.91 -4.05
CA LEU A 169 4.28 3.83 -4.48
C LEU A 169 4.38 3.81 -6.01
N THR A 170 5.48 3.26 -6.50
CA THR A 170 5.72 3.02 -7.93
C THR A 170 6.12 1.55 -8.12
N PRO A 171 6.28 1.08 -9.37
CA PRO A 171 6.76 -0.29 -9.63
C PRO A 171 8.13 -0.61 -9.01
N VAL A 172 8.94 0.40 -8.71
CA VAL A 172 10.33 0.24 -8.26
C VAL A 172 10.62 0.93 -6.92
N GLN A 173 9.64 1.62 -6.34
CA GLN A 173 9.81 2.35 -5.09
C GLN A 173 8.61 2.18 -4.18
N ASP A 174 8.88 1.85 -2.92
CA ASP A 174 7.91 1.58 -1.85
C ASP A 174 6.85 0.53 -2.27
N ASN A 175 7.23 -0.38 -3.18
CA ASN A 175 6.31 -1.31 -3.84
C ASN A 175 5.79 -2.39 -2.90
N LEU A 176 6.60 -2.77 -1.89
CA LEU A 176 6.20 -3.69 -0.85
C LEU A 176 5.86 -2.90 0.40
N HIS A 177 4.69 -3.13 0.99
CA HIS A 177 4.37 -2.46 2.25
C HIS A 177 3.47 -3.27 3.19
N GLN A 178 3.59 -2.97 4.48
CA GLN A 178 2.67 -3.42 5.52
C GLN A 178 1.96 -2.22 6.10
N ILE A 179 0.65 -2.32 6.30
CA ILE A 179 -0.19 -1.21 6.79
C ILE A 179 -0.86 -1.64 8.09
N ASN A 180 -0.60 -0.93 9.19
CA ASN A 180 -1.14 -1.24 10.50
C ASN A 180 -2.06 -0.13 10.98
N ALA A 181 -3.24 -0.44 11.52
CA ALA A 181 -4.07 0.54 12.20
C ALA A 181 -3.44 0.92 13.55
N VAL A 182 -3.41 2.21 13.87
CA VAL A 182 -2.75 2.74 15.07
C VAL A 182 -3.78 3.45 15.96
N ASP A 183 -3.80 3.11 17.24
CA ASP A 183 -4.64 3.71 18.29
C ASP A 183 -6.17 3.66 18.04
N GLY A 184 -6.63 2.90 17.06
CA GLY A 184 -8.05 2.82 16.73
C GLY A 184 -8.34 2.22 15.35
N PRO A 185 -9.60 2.18 14.93
CA PRO A 185 -9.94 1.87 13.55
C PRO A 185 -9.47 2.99 12.62
N ALA A 186 -9.12 2.64 11.40
CA ALA A 186 -8.70 3.58 10.38
C ALA A 186 -9.36 3.24 9.05
N ALA A 187 -9.49 4.24 8.18
CA ALA A 187 -9.84 4.00 6.79
C ALA A 187 -8.98 4.84 5.87
N PHE A 188 -8.66 4.29 4.72
CA PHE A 188 -7.93 5.00 3.67
C PHE A 188 -8.53 4.71 2.30
N LEU A 189 -8.52 5.73 1.45
CA LEU A 189 -8.73 5.61 0.02
C LEU A 189 -7.47 5.03 -0.61
N ASP A 190 -7.65 4.09 -1.53
CA ASP A 190 -6.59 3.46 -2.29
C ASP A 190 -6.89 3.59 -3.78
N ILE A 191 -5.87 3.96 -4.57
CA ILE A 191 -5.91 4.03 -6.03
C ILE A 191 -4.70 3.26 -6.55
N LEU A 192 -4.93 2.25 -7.38
CA LEU A 192 -3.88 1.44 -7.99
C LEU A 192 -3.98 1.49 -9.51
N ALA A 193 -2.85 1.72 -10.20
CA ALA A 193 -2.79 1.85 -11.64
C ALA A 193 -1.57 1.12 -12.24
N PRO A 194 -1.77 0.09 -13.11
CA PRO A 194 -3.05 -0.57 -13.39
C PRO A 194 -3.62 -1.31 -12.16
N PRO A 195 -4.85 -1.86 -12.23
CA PRO A 195 -5.31 -2.81 -11.22
C PRO A 195 -4.49 -4.10 -11.21
N TYR A 196 -4.65 -4.87 -10.13
CA TYR A 196 -4.25 -6.26 -10.10
C TYR A 196 -4.92 -7.06 -11.23
N ASN A 197 -4.18 -7.96 -11.85
CA ASN A 197 -4.67 -8.91 -12.83
C ASN A 197 -3.75 -10.15 -12.82
N PRO A 198 -4.16 -11.26 -12.19
CA PRO A 198 -3.36 -12.47 -12.16
C PRO A 198 -3.01 -13.02 -13.56
N ASN A 199 -3.87 -12.80 -14.55
CA ASN A 199 -3.61 -13.25 -15.93
C ASN A 199 -2.44 -12.53 -16.59
N ASP A 200 -2.11 -11.32 -16.11
CA ASP A 200 -0.98 -10.53 -16.59
C ASP A 200 0.22 -10.57 -15.61
N GLY A 201 0.22 -11.51 -14.65
CA GLY A 201 1.27 -11.61 -13.63
C GLY A 201 1.25 -10.50 -12.57
N ARG A 202 0.16 -9.72 -12.48
CA ARG A 202 -0.04 -8.70 -11.46
C ARG A 202 -0.94 -9.26 -10.36
N ASP A 203 -0.53 -10.35 -9.72
CA ASP A 203 -1.19 -10.84 -8.51
C ASP A 203 -0.60 -10.16 -7.26
N CYS A 204 -1.35 -10.14 -6.17
CA CYS A 204 -0.88 -9.65 -4.89
C CYS A 204 -0.19 -10.79 -4.14
N HIS A 205 1.11 -10.64 -3.86
CA HIS A 205 1.86 -11.64 -3.10
C HIS A 205 2.08 -11.15 -1.67
N TYR A 206 2.05 -12.06 -0.70
CA TYR A 206 2.33 -11.76 0.70
C TYR A 206 3.75 -12.17 1.07
N TYR A 207 4.33 -11.45 2.03
CA TYR A 207 5.70 -11.68 2.47
C TYR A 207 5.81 -11.69 3.99
N ARG A 208 6.80 -12.43 4.48
CA ARG A 208 7.23 -12.41 5.88
C ARG A 208 8.69 -12.00 5.96
N VAL A 209 9.01 -11.08 6.87
CA VAL A 209 10.39 -10.73 7.19
C VAL A 209 11.03 -11.90 7.92
N MET A 210 12.08 -12.46 7.33
CA MET A 210 12.82 -13.61 7.90
C MET A 210 13.96 -13.15 8.80
N GLN A 211 14.72 -12.15 8.38
CA GLN A 211 15.86 -11.61 9.11
C GLN A 211 16.09 -10.15 8.67
N ARG A 212 16.44 -9.29 9.62
CA ARG A 212 17.01 -7.97 9.32
C ARG A 212 18.52 -8.08 9.38
N VAL A 213 19.19 -7.60 8.35
CA VAL A 213 20.65 -7.58 8.28
C VAL A 213 21.12 -6.32 9.01
N GLY A 214 21.18 -6.37 10.34
CA GLY A 214 21.81 -5.35 11.17
C GLY A 214 23.31 -5.63 11.34
N LYS A 215 24.13 -4.59 11.58
CA LYS A 215 25.55 -4.76 11.95
C LYS A 215 25.64 -5.73 13.14
N GLY A 216 26.46 -6.76 12.97
CA GLY A 216 26.51 -7.91 13.85
C GLY A 216 26.71 -7.60 15.33
N GLU A 217 26.22 -8.53 16.14
CA GLU A 217 26.75 -8.80 17.47
C GLU A 217 28.24 -9.17 17.33
N SER A 218 29.11 -8.17 17.32
CA SER A 218 30.52 -8.35 17.60
C SER A 218 30.90 -7.37 18.69
N HIS A 219 31.08 -7.90 19.90
CA HIS A 219 31.93 -7.28 20.91
C HIS A 219 33.26 -6.95 20.25
N GLU A 220 33.57 -5.66 20.06
CA GLU A 220 34.89 -5.05 20.30
C GLU A 220 34.84 -3.55 19.92
N GLU A 221 35.22 -2.72 20.88
CA GLU A 221 35.41 -1.27 20.74
C GLU A 221 36.67 -0.98 19.91
N ALA A 222 36.58 -0.08 18.92
CA ALA A 222 37.51 1.05 18.70
C ALA A 222 37.31 1.71 17.32
N ASN A 223 36.77 2.93 17.35
CA ASN A 223 37.29 4.14 16.70
C ASN A 223 37.84 4.05 15.26
N ARG A 224 37.14 4.62 14.28
CA ARG A 224 37.46 5.95 13.70
C ARG A 224 36.56 6.32 12.52
N GLU A 225 36.23 7.60 12.53
CA GLU A 225 35.50 8.39 11.55
C GLU A 225 36.04 8.23 10.12
N GLN A 226 35.18 7.81 9.20
CA GLN A 226 35.04 8.33 7.84
C GLN A 226 33.90 7.62 7.11
N GLN A 227 33.03 8.42 6.48
CA GLN A 227 32.03 8.07 5.47
C GLN A 227 30.60 7.72 5.96
N GLU A 228 29.88 8.77 6.39
CA GLU A 228 28.42 8.77 6.45
C GLU A 228 27.82 8.86 5.04
N LYS A 229 27.48 7.71 4.45
CA LYS A 229 26.42 7.55 3.46
C LYS A 229 25.65 6.29 3.84
N GLY A 230 24.35 6.45 4.08
CA GLY A 230 23.48 5.55 4.84
C GLY A 230 23.66 4.06 4.54
N THR A 231 23.94 3.29 5.59
CA THR A 231 23.84 1.83 5.56
C THR A 231 22.35 1.47 5.58
N GLU A 232 21.87 0.93 4.47
CA GLU A 232 20.49 0.52 4.26
C GLU A 232 20.08 -0.61 5.22
N ASP A 233 18.88 -0.51 5.84
CA ASP A 233 18.30 -1.57 6.69
C ASP A 233 17.82 -2.73 5.79
N GLU A 234 18.76 -3.54 5.31
CA GLU A 234 18.48 -4.70 4.47
C GLU A 234 17.69 -5.78 5.24
N ALA A 235 16.82 -6.49 4.53
CA ALA A 235 16.04 -7.58 5.07
C ALA A 235 15.81 -8.68 4.02
N TRP A 236 15.72 -9.92 4.50
CA TRP A 236 15.29 -11.06 3.68
C TRP A 236 13.80 -11.29 3.87
N LEU A 237 13.06 -11.32 2.77
CA LEU A 237 11.61 -11.53 2.74
C LEU A 237 11.32 -12.89 2.12
N LEU A 238 10.52 -13.70 2.79
CA LEU A 238 9.98 -14.94 2.24
C LEU A 238 8.58 -14.67 1.72
N GLU A 239 8.33 -14.97 0.45
CA GLU A 239 6.97 -15.01 -0.10
C GLU A 239 6.17 -16.14 0.58
N ILE A 240 4.95 -15.84 1.00
CA ILE A 240 4.05 -16.75 1.72
C ILE A 240 2.64 -16.69 1.12
N PRO A 241 1.81 -17.73 1.32
CA PRO A 241 0.37 -17.62 1.09
C PRO A 241 -0.24 -16.51 1.96
N GLN A 242 -1.46 -16.10 1.61
CA GLN A 242 -2.26 -15.22 2.47
C GLN A 242 -2.26 -15.76 3.92
N PRO A 243 -1.86 -14.96 4.93
CA PRO A 243 -1.86 -15.41 6.31
C PRO A 243 -3.27 -15.80 6.79
N ASP A 244 -3.39 -16.92 7.51
CA ASP A 244 -4.68 -17.44 8.00
C ASP A 244 -5.45 -16.46 8.88
N ASN A 245 -4.75 -15.54 9.55
CA ASN A 245 -5.32 -14.51 10.40
C ASN A 245 -5.73 -13.22 9.65
N PHE A 246 -5.56 -13.19 8.33
CA PHE A 246 -5.91 -12.06 7.48
C PHE A 246 -6.87 -12.47 6.37
N TRP A 247 -7.98 -11.75 6.27
CA TRP A 247 -8.87 -11.78 5.12
C TRP A 247 -9.53 -10.42 4.95
N CYS A 248 -9.84 -10.07 3.70
CA CYS A 248 -10.53 -8.82 3.38
C CYS A 248 -11.98 -9.11 3.02
N GLY A 249 -12.92 -8.59 3.81
CA GLY A 249 -14.36 -8.72 3.52
C GLY A 249 -14.88 -7.58 2.65
N GLY A 250 -15.89 -7.82 1.81
CA GLY A 250 -16.56 -6.76 1.05
C GLY A 250 -17.57 -5.97 1.89
N GLU A 251 -17.67 -4.66 1.68
CA GLU A 251 -18.76 -3.81 2.19
C GLU A 251 -19.26 -2.88 1.08
N PRO A 252 -20.58 -2.60 0.97
CA PRO A 252 -21.10 -1.71 -0.07
C PRO A 252 -20.65 -0.25 0.13
N TYR A 253 -20.18 0.36 -0.95
CA TYR A 253 -19.92 1.80 -1.00
C TYR A 253 -21.23 2.60 -1.04
N ARG A 254 -21.37 3.59 -0.16
CA ARG A 254 -22.60 4.41 -0.01
C ARG A 254 -22.41 5.89 -0.36
N GLY A 255 -21.21 6.27 -0.82
CA GLY A 255 -20.87 7.64 -1.20
C GLY A 255 -21.48 8.06 -2.54
N PRO A 256 -21.07 9.23 -3.08
CA PRO A 256 -21.47 9.66 -4.42
C PRO A 256 -21.07 8.65 -5.50
N ALA A 257 -21.96 8.34 -6.44
CA ALA A 257 -21.65 7.45 -7.55
C ALA A 257 -20.50 7.98 -8.41
N VAL A 258 -19.71 7.05 -8.97
CA VAL A 258 -18.58 7.33 -9.86
C VAL A 258 -18.81 6.62 -11.19
N ALA A 259 -18.67 7.35 -12.29
CA ALA A 259 -18.71 6.84 -13.66
C ALA A 259 -17.46 7.33 -14.41
N ILE A 260 -16.77 6.43 -15.10
CA ILE A 260 -15.55 6.72 -15.87
C ILE A 260 -15.82 6.63 -17.36
#